data_AF-A0A4S8PSZ5-F1
#
_entry.id   AF-A0A4S8PSZ5-F1
#
_cell.length_a   1.000
_cell.length_b   1.000
_cell.length_c   1.000
_cell.angle_alpha   90.00
_cell.angle_beta   90.00
_cell.angle_gamma   90.00
#
_symmetry.space_group_name_H-M   'P 1'
#
loop_
_entity.id
_entity.type
_entity.pdbx_description
1 polymer ?
#
loop_
_entity_poly.entity_id
_entity_poly.type
_entity_poly.pdbx_seq_one_letter_code
_entity_poly.pdbx_strand_id
1 'polypeptide(L)'
;MTFSIVAHSPEQQAWGVAVATKSLAVGAMVPAAEFQTGALATQAWTNMSYREVGLALLRAGFDAAEVVAELFDRDPDSATRQIGVVDRNGVAVSRTGPECLAFAGGLTDDGCAIQGNLLTGPEVLEAMHEAWSTSDVSEPLAARLLEVLAAGDDAGGDRRGRQSAALYVVGRGQAIGHGSRVLADLRVDDAPRPVDELQRLFKILSDQMEAS
;
A
#
# COMPACT_ATOMS: atom_id res chain seq x y z
N MET A 1 -7.20 11.15 -2.36
CA MET A 1 -7.82 11.09 -1.02
C MET A 1 -8.09 9.65 -0.73
N THR A 2 -7.33 9.13 0.22
CA THR A 2 -6.82 7.76 0.18
C THR A 2 -5.99 7.56 1.45
N PHE A 3 -6.00 6.35 2.01
CA PHE A 3 -4.96 5.89 2.93
C PHE A 3 -4.40 4.56 2.44
N SER A 4 -3.12 4.35 2.64
CA SER A 4 -2.43 3.14 2.21
C SER A 4 -1.23 2.81 3.09
N ILE A 5 -0.83 1.55 3.03
CA ILE A 5 0.43 1.03 3.57
C ILE A 5 1.18 0.33 2.44
N VAL A 6 2.49 0.57 2.38
CA VAL A 6 3.46 -0.19 1.60
C VAL A 6 4.36 -0.90 2.59
N ALA A 7 4.61 -2.20 2.43
CA ALA A 7 5.46 -2.91 3.37
C ALA A 7 6.28 -4.04 2.75
N HIS A 8 7.32 -4.43 3.48
CA HIS A 8 8.19 -5.57 3.24
C HIS A 8 8.19 -6.49 4.47
N SER A 9 8.10 -7.81 4.26
CA SER A 9 8.40 -8.81 5.28
C SER A 9 9.68 -9.56 4.89
N PRO A 10 10.79 -9.40 5.64
CA PRO A 10 12.03 -10.13 5.38
C PRO A 10 11.87 -11.64 5.62
N GLU A 11 11.07 -12.06 6.61
CA GLU A 11 10.82 -13.46 6.95
C GLU A 11 10.16 -14.22 5.80
N GLN A 12 9.18 -13.57 5.15
CA GLN A 12 8.44 -14.15 4.03
C GLN A 12 9.04 -13.80 2.66
N GLN A 13 10.04 -12.92 2.64
CA GLN A 13 10.59 -12.32 1.42
C GLN A 13 9.45 -11.80 0.52
N ALA A 14 8.59 -10.95 1.08
CA ALA A 14 7.39 -10.45 0.43
C ALA A 14 7.31 -8.92 0.49
N TRP A 15 6.72 -8.32 -0.54
CA TRP A 15 6.41 -6.90 -0.63
C TRP A 15 4.94 -6.74 -0.97
N GLY A 16 4.31 -5.70 -0.45
CA GLY A 16 2.92 -5.47 -0.78
C GLY A 16 2.41 -4.08 -0.45
N VAL A 17 1.21 -3.84 -0.92
CA VAL A 17 0.47 -2.60 -0.77
C VAL A 17 -0.97 -2.92 -0.43
N ALA A 18 -1.52 -2.23 0.57
CA ALA A 18 -2.95 -2.18 0.81
C ALA A 18 -3.43 -0.72 0.78
N VAL A 19 -4.59 -0.47 0.20
CA VAL A 19 -5.11 0.89 -0.03
C VAL A 19 -6.64 0.92 0.02
N ALA A 20 -7.21 2.01 0.54
CA ALA A 20 -8.65 2.29 0.51
C ALA A 20 -8.95 3.78 0.26
N THR A 21 -10.14 4.05 -0.29
CA THR A 21 -10.57 5.40 -0.72
C THR A 21 -12.08 5.50 -0.96
N LYS A 22 -12.61 6.73 -0.96
CA LYS A 22 -13.86 7.13 -1.61
C LYS A 22 -13.62 7.55 -3.08
N SER A 23 -13.15 6.61 -3.89
CA SER A 23 -13.04 6.73 -5.34
C SER A 23 -13.24 5.35 -5.96
N LEU A 24 -13.61 5.29 -7.23
CA LEU A 24 -13.80 4.03 -7.93
C LEU A 24 -12.44 3.36 -8.23
N ALA A 25 -12.37 2.03 -8.09
CA ALA A 25 -11.32 1.19 -8.65
C ALA A 25 -9.86 1.57 -8.28
N VAL A 26 -9.60 1.86 -7.00
CA VAL A 26 -8.26 2.28 -6.53
C VAL A 26 -7.15 1.26 -6.82
N GLY A 27 -7.48 -0.03 -6.85
CA GLY A 27 -6.53 -1.11 -7.12
C GLY A 27 -5.91 -1.05 -8.51
N ALA A 28 -6.58 -0.42 -9.48
CA ALA A 28 -6.00 -0.22 -10.81
C ALA A 28 -4.95 0.91 -10.85
N MET A 29 -4.98 1.83 -9.87
CA MET A 29 -4.26 3.11 -9.95
C MET A 29 -3.08 3.22 -8.98
N VAL A 30 -3.20 2.69 -7.77
CA VAL A 30 -2.28 2.98 -6.66
C VAL A 30 -1.19 1.91 -6.48
N PRO A 31 -1.53 0.62 -6.33
CA PRO A 31 -0.56 -0.40 -5.92
C PRO A 31 0.47 -0.74 -7.01
N ALA A 32 1.73 -0.85 -6.62
CA ALA A 32 2.77 -1.46 -7.43
C ALA A 32 3.78 -2.19 -6.53
N ALA A 33 4.12 -3.43 -6.88
CA ALA A 33 5.14 -4.21 -6.19
C ALA A 33 5.81 -5.17 -7.15
N GLU A 34 7.08 -5.43 -6.95
CA GLU A 34 7.84 -6.41 -7.71
C GLU A 34 8.76 -7.21 -6.77
N PHE A 35 8.70 -8.53 -6.92
CA PHE A 35 9.44 -9.45 -6.08
C PHE A 35 10.96 -9.18 -6.16
N GLN A 36 11.62 -9.10 -5.00
CA GLN A 36 13.05 -8.75 -4.84
C GLN A 36 13.44 -7.35 -5.34
N THR A 37 12.46 -6.49 -5.62
CA THR A 37 12.69 -5.14 -6.12
C THR A 37 12.17 -4.11 -5.12
N GLY A 38 10.93 -4.22 -4.69
CA GLY A 38 10.31 -3.29 -3.75
C GLY A 38 8.82 -3.11 -4.03
N ALA A 39 8.20 -2.18 -3.32
CA ALA A 39 6.82 -1.77 -3.53
C ALA A 39 6.64 -0.26 -3.37
N LEU A 40 5.57 0.27 -3.96
CA LEU A 40 5.17 1.66 -3.81
C LEU A 40 3.65 1.85 -3.95
N ALA A 41 3.16 2.93 -3.34
CA ALA A 41 1.79 3.43 -3.49
C ALA A 41 1.83 4.90 -3.89
N THR A 42 1.35 5.23 -5.09
CA THR A 42 1.17 6.63 -5.57
C THR A 42 -0.28 7.04 -5.40
N GLN A 43 -0.55 8.17 -4.74
CA GLN A 43 -1.90 8.63 -4.40
C GLN A 43 -2.02 10.16 -4.38
N ALA A 44 -3.13 10.67 -3.83
CA ALA A 44 -3.58 12.06 -3.91
C ALA A 44 -4.03 12.44 -5.33
N TRP A 45 -3.43 13.43 -5.98
CA TRP A 45 -3.63 13.61 -7.42
C TRP A 45 -2.76 12.58 -8.16
N THR A 46 -3.25 11.35 -8.20
CA THR A 46 -2.46 10.17 -8.56
C THR A 46 -1.80 10.30 -9.93
N ASN A 47 -0.47 10.26 -9.95
CA ASN A 47 0.31 10.07 -11.16
C ASN A 47 0.63 8.57 -11.31
N MET A 48 -0.10 7.87 -12.19
CA MET A 48 0.06 6.43 -12.38
C MET A 48 1.42 6.03 -12.96
N SER A 49 2.13 6.95 -13.63
CA SER A 49 3.47 6.67 -14.17
C SER A 49 4.50 6.37 -13.09
N TYR A 50 4.29 6.87 -11.86
CA TYR A 50 5.18 6.59 -10.72
C TYR A 50 5.32 5.09 -10.43
N ARG A 51 4.31 4.28 -10.80
CA ARG A 51 4.34 2.82 -10.63
C ARG A 51 5.41 2.18 -11.49
N GLU A 52 5.34 2.45 -12.79
CA GLU A 52 6.28 1.87 -13.75
C GLU A 52 7.69 2.44 -13.55
N VAL A 53 7.79 3.77 -13.46
CA VAL A 53 9.08 4.45 -13.31
C VAL A 53 9.73 4.13 -11.97
N GLY A 54 8.97 4.15 -10.87
CA GLY A 54 9.48 3.84 -9.54
C GLY A 54 9.97 2.40 -9.41
N LEU A 55 9.21 1.42 -9.93
CA LEU A 55 9.68 0.03 -9.98
C LEU A 55 10.92 -0.13 -10.87
N ALA A 56 11.02 0.62 -11.98
CA ALA A 56 12.21 0.59 -12.82
C ALA A 56 13.46 1.13 -12.11
N LEU A 57 13.32 2.21 -11.33
CA LEU A 57 14.41 2.76 -10.51
C LEU A 57 14.83 1.79 -9.40
N LEU A 58 13.88 1.22 -8.66
CA LEU A 58 14.14 0.18 -7.66
C LEU A 58 14.87 -1.03 -8.28
N ARG A 59 14.47 -1.44 -9.49
CA ARG A 59 15.12 -2.54 -10.22
C ARG A 59 16.55 -2.19 -10.63
N ALA A 60 16.82 -0.93 -10.93
CA ALA A 60 18.15 -0.40 -11.20
C ALA A 60 19.02 -0.26 -9.93
N GLY A 61 18.47 -0.52 -8.74
CA GLY A 61 19.20 -0.54 -7.48
C GLY A 61 19.16 0.76 -6.69
N PHE A 62 18.32 1.71 -7.09
CA PHE A 62 18.06 2.93 -6.33
C PHE A 62 17.34 2.57 -5.02
N ASP A 63 17.69 3.26 -3.93
CA ASP A 63 16.96 3.12 -2.67
C ASP A 63 15.63 3.89 -2.67
N ALA A 64 14.82 3.69 -1.63
CA ALA A 64 13.51 4.34 -1.53
C ALA A 64 13.59 5.89 -1.54
N ALA A 65 14.63 6.48 -0.95
CA ALA A 65 14.78 7.93 -0.89
C ALA A 65 15.17 8.50 -2.26
N GLU A 66 16.10 7.85 -2.95
CA GLU A 66 16.52 8.22 -4.30
C GLU A 66 15.35 8.10 -5.29
N VAL A 67 14.55 7.03 -5.20
CA VAL A 67 13.34 6.85 -6.02
C VAL A 67 12.36 8.00 -5.81
N VAL A 68 12.07 8.34 -4.55
CA VAL A 68 11.12 9.41 -4.22
C VAL A 68 11.64 10.77 -4.68
N ALA A 69 12.94 11.05 -4.52
CA ALA A 69 13.56 12.28 -5.02
C ALA A 69 13.42 12.38 -6.55
N GLU A 70 13.83 11.34 -7.27
CA GLU A 70 13.81 11.31 -8.73
C GLU A 70 12.40 11.50 -9.32
N LEU A 71 11.41 10.85 -8.72
CA LEU A 71 10.01 10.98 -9.15
C LEU A 71 9.47 12.39 -8.90
N PHE A 72 9.70 12.95 -7.71
CA PHE A 72 9.18 14.27 -7.34
C PHE A 72 9.88 15.41 -8.09
N ASP A 73 11.19 15.31 -8.32
CA ASP A 73 11.96 16.36 -9.01
C ASP A 73 11.60 16.45 -10.49
N ARG A 74 11.09 15.35 -11.07
CA ARG A 74 10.64 15.29 -12.47
C ARG A 74 9.15 15.58 -12.67
N ASP A 75 8.35 15.58 -11.60
CA ASP A 75 6.91 15.89 -11.67
C ASP A 75 6.68 17.37 -11.30
N PRO A 76 6.36 18.25 -12.27
CA PRO A 76 6.11 19.67 -12.00
C PRO A 76 4.91 19.89 -11.07
N ASP A 77 4.02 18.91 -10.94
CA ASP A 77 2.87 18.96 -10.05
C ASP A 77 3.11 18.15 -8.76
N SER A 78 4.36 17.80 -8.44
CA SER A 78 4.74 17.00 -7.26
C SER A 78 4.17 17.55 -5.95
N ALA A 79 3.88 18.85 -5.88
CA ALA A 79 3.22 19.50 -4.76
C ALA A 79 1.84 18.90 -4.41
N THR A 80 1.14 18.30 -5.37
CA THR A 80 -0.20 17.68 -5.19
C THR A 80 -0.15 16.15 -5.09
N ARG A 81 1.05 15.56 -5.12
CA ARG A 81 1.27 14.11 -5.12
C ARG A 81 1.57 13.60 -3.72
N GLN A 82 1.27 12.32 -3.48
CA GLN A 82 1.71 11.61 -2.29
C GLN A 82 2.21 10.22 -2.68
N ILE A 83 3.32 9.78 -2.10
CA ILE A 83 3.90 8.46 -2.38
C ILE A 83 4.42 7.80 -1.11
N GLY A 84 4.23 6.49 -0.99
CA GLY A 84 4.98 5.61 -0.10
C GLY A 84 5.83 4.64 -0.91
N VAL A 85 7.06 4.37 -0.49
CA VAL A 85 7.98 3.43 -1.13
C VAL A 85 8.66 2.59 -0.06
N VAL A 86 8.78 1.28 -0.30
CA VAL A 86 9.64 0.37 0.46
C VAL A 86 10.53 -0.38 -0.52
N ASP A 87 11.84 -0.26 -0.35
CA ASP A 87 12.80 -0.88 -1.25
C ASP A 87 13.05 -2.38 -0.93
N ARG A 88 13.97 -3.00 -1.67
CA ARG A 88 14.33 -4.42 -1.49
C ARG A 88 14.96 -4.75 -0.13
N ASN A 89 15.47 -3.75 0.58
CA ASN A 89 16.10 -3.91 1.89
C ASN A 89 15.13 -3.59 3.03
N GLY A 90 13.90 -3.17 2.71
CA GLY A 90 12.92 -2.74 3.69
C GLY A 90 13.04 -1.28 4.11
N VAL A 91 13.91 -0.49 3.47
CA VAL A 91 13.99 0.95 3.76
C VAL A 91 12.73 1.62 3.22
N ALA A 92 12.06 2.37 4.09
CA ALA A 92 10.77 2.96 3.82
C ALA A 92 10.87 4.49 3.74
N VAL A 93 10.16 5.08 2.76
CA VAL A 93 10.01 6.53 2.62
C VAL A 93 8.55 6.85 2.31
N SER A 94 8.02 7.84 3.02
CA SER A 94 6.72 8.45 2.72
C SER A 94 6.91 9.94 2.44
N ARG A 95 6.37 10.42 1.33
CA ARG A 95 6.43 11.85 0.94
C ARG A 95 5.05 12.35 0.57
N THR A 96 4.68 13.47 1.19
CA THR A 96 3.41 14.18 0.96
C THR A 96 3.71 15.56 0.40
N GLY A 97 3.19 15.87 -0.77
CA GLY A 97 3.31 17.19 -1.36
C GLY A 97 2.56 18.25 -0.53
N PRO A 98 3.08 19.49 -0.43
CA PRO A 98 2.50 20.55 0.41
C PRO A 98 1.07 20.99 0.02
N GLU A 99 0.61 20.66 -1.19
CA GLU A 99 -0.74 20.98 -1.67
C GLU A 99 -1.70 19.77 -1.56
N CYS A 100 -1.24 18.66 -0.96
CA CYS A 100 -2.15 17.58 -0.58
C CYS A 100 -3.16 18.07 0.45
N LEU A 101 -4.43 17.81 0.18
CA LEU A 101 -5.53 18.32 0.99
C LEU A 101 -5.57 17.68 2.39
N ALA A 102 -5.69 18.51 3.42
CA ALA A 102 -5.64 18.10 4.81
C ALA A 102 -6.90 17.30 5.28
N PHE A 103 -6.76 16.40 6.25
CA PHE A 103 -5.50 15.97 6.87
C PHE A 103 -4.69 15.11 5.89
N ALA A 104 -3.39 15.40 5.76
CA ALA A 104 -2.48 14.65 4.91
C ALA A 104 -1.12 14.52 5.58
N GLY A 105 -0.56 13.31 5.51
CA GLY A 105 0.73 12.99 6.11
C GLY A 105 1.13 11.55 5.86
N GLY A 106 2.22 11.14 6.49
CA GLY A 106 2.69 9.77 6.48
C GLY A 106 3.57 9.46 7.68
N LEU A 107 3.71 8.17 7.97
CA LEU A 107 4.55 7.59 9.00
C LEU A 107 5.38 6.47 8.36
N THR A 108 6.57 6.24 8.87
CA THR A 108 7.46 5.17 8.41
C THR A 108 8.00 4.43 9.63
N ASP A 109 8.09 3.12 9.51
CA ASP A 109 8.72 2.23 10.49
C ASP A 109 9.59 1.21 9.74
N ASP A 110 10.26 0.32 10.47
CA ASP A 110 11.04 -0.75 9.86
C ASP A 110 10.15 -1.59 8.92
N GLY A 111 10.53 -1.62 7.65
CA GLY A 111 9.81 -2.34 6.62
C GLY A 111 8.46 -1.75 6.19
N CYS A 112 8.05 -0.54 6.61
CA CYS A 112 6.76 0.02 6.15
C CYS A 112 6.71 1.55 5.94
N ALA A 113 5.93 1.97 4.95
CA ALA A 113 5.53 3.35 4.69
C ALA A 113 4.01 3.46 4.67
N ILE A 114 3.46 4.26 5.58
CA ILE A 114 2.03 4.53 5.75
C ILE A 114 1.76 5.98 5.34
N GLN A 115 0.74 6.21 4.52
CA GLN A 115 0.39 7.55 4.06
C GLN A 115 -1.10 7.72 3.87
N GLY A 116 -1.57 8.95 4.07
CA GLY A 116 -2.96 9.30 3.81
C GLY A 116 -3.15 10.76 3.47
N ASN A 117 -4.21 11.06 2.71
CA ASN A 117 -4.64 12.42 2.38
C ASN A 117 -6.16 12.54 2.38
N LEU A 118 -6.65 13.73 2.76
CA LEU A 118 -8.02 14.02 3.20
C LEU A 118 -8.58 13.01 4.22
N LEU A 119 -7.75 12.65 5.18
CA LEU A 119 -8.19 11.81 6.29
C LEU A 119 -9.13 12.58 7.22
N THR A 120 -9.89 11.85 8.03
CA THR A 120 -10.68 12.44 9.12
C THR A 120 -9.79 13.16 10.13
N GLY A 121 -8.57 12.66 10.34
CA GLY A 121 -7.54 13.27 11.18
C GLY A 121 -6.25 12.42 11.25
N PRO A 122 -5.26 12.84 12.06
CA PRO A 122 -4.01 12.10 12.28
C PRO A 122 -4.21 10.71 12.88
N GLU A 123 -5.27 10.51 13.65
CA GLU A 123 -5.61 9.26 14.33
C GLU A 123 -5.71 8.06 13.37
N VAL A 124 -6.05 8.32 12.10
CA VAL A 124 -6.07 7.29 11.06
C VAL A 124 -4.67 6.72 10.81
N LEU A 125 -3.66 7.58 10.69
CA LEU A 125 -2.29 7.13 10.47
C LEU A 125 -1.71 6.48 11.72
N GLU A 126 -2.04 7.02 12.90
CA GLU A 126 -1.61 6.49 14.19
C GLU A 126 -2.15 5.07 14.42
N ALA A 127 -3.44 4.83 14.15
CA ALA A 127 -4.05 3.51 14.27
C ALA A 127 -3.45 2.50 13.27
N MET A 128 -3.20 2.93 12.03
CA MET A 128 -2.51 2.09 11.04
C MET A 128 -1.09 1.71 11.48
N HIS A 129 -0.36 2.68 12.04
CA HIS A 129 1.00 2.45 12.52
C HIS A 129 1.02 1.53 13.74
N GLU A 130 0.13 1.76 14.72
CA GLU A 130 0.00 0.88 15.89
C GLU A 130 -0.29 -0.56 15.46
N ALA A 131 -1.27 -0.77 14.58
CA ALA A 131 -1.59 -2.09 14.03
C ALA A 131 -0.38 -2.75 13.35
N TRP A 132 0.44 -2.00 12.61
CA TRP A 132 1.66 -2.55 12.02
C TRP A 132 2.66 -2.99 13.09
N SER A 133 2.97 -2.10 14.04
CA SER A 133 3.98 -2.34 15.07
C SER A 133 3.57 -3.47 16.04
N THR A 134 2.27 -3.75 16.20
CA THR A 134 1.77 -4.84 17.06
C THR A 134 1.40 -6.10 16.31
N SER A 135 1.40 -6.09 14.98
CA SER A 135 1.05 -7.26 14.16
C SER A 135 2.01 -8.43 14.38
N ASP A 136 1.48 -9.66 14.33
CA ASP A 136 2.29 -10.87 14.42
C ASP A 136 3.14 -11.03 13.15
N VAL A 137 4.46 -10.95 13.28
CA VAL A 137 5.40 -11.07 12.16
C VAL A 137 5.40 -12.45 11.50
N SER A 138 4.85 -13.47 12.17
CA SER A 138 4.70 -14.82 11.61
C SER A 138 3.49 -14.96 10.66
N GLU A 139 2.51 -14.06 10.76
CA GLU A 139 1.33 -14.04 9.88
C GLU A 139 1.67 -13.58 8.47
N PRO A 140 1.03 -14.13 7.41
CA PRO A 140 1.27 -13.73 6.03
C PRO A 140 1.22 -12.20 5.84
N LEU A 141 2.14 -11.62 5.05
CA LEU A 141 2.20 -10.17 4.83
C LEU A 141 0.85 -9.62 4.34
N ALA A 142 0.13 -10.38 3.52
CA ALA A 142 -1.22 -10.06 3.06
C ALA A 142 -2.22 -9.86 4.22
N ALA A 143 -2.17 -10.70 5.26
CA ALA A 143 -3.03 -10.59 6.43
C ALA A 143 -2.67 -9.34 7.26
N ARG A 144 -1.38 -9.12 7.51
CA ARG A 144 -0.88 -7.95 8.26
C ARG A 144 -1.24 -6.63 7.58
N LEU A 145 -1.11 -6.55 6.25
CA LEU A 145 -1.51 -5.38 5.47
C LEU A 145 -3.02 -5.10 5.56
N LEU A 146 -3.86 -6.15 5.62
CA LEU A 146 -5.30 -6.00 5.79
C LEU A 146 -5.68 -5.56 7.20
N GLU A 147 -4.99 -6.05 8.23
CA GLU A 147 -5.17 -5.60 9.61
C GLU A 147 -4.87 -4.11 9.73
N VAL A 148 -3.75 -3.65 9.18
CA VAL A 148 -3.39 -2.23 9.15
C VAL A 148 -4.44 -1.41 8.39
N LEU A 149 -4.88 -1.87 7.21
CA LEU A 149 -5.89 -1.16 6.43
C LEU A 149 -7.23 -1.07 7.18
N ALA A 150 -7.63 -2.13 7.88
CA ALA A 150 -8.84 -2.14 8.70
C ALA A 150 -8.74 -1.16 9.87
N ALA A 151 -7.60 -1.12 10.58
CA ALA A 151 -7.39 -0.15 11.66
C ALA A 151 -7.54 1.31 11.19
N GLY A 152 -7.00 1.62 10.00
CA GLY A 152 -7.18 2.94 9.39
C GLY A 152 -8.63 3.26 9.02
N ASP A 153 -9.37 2.28 8.50
CA ASP A 153 -10.79 2.45 8.15
C ASP A 153 -11.68 2.65 9.40
N ASP A 154 -11.40 1.89 10.47
CA ASP A 154 -12.11 1.96 11.75
C ASP A 154 -11.84 3.28 12.49
N ALA A 155 -10.62 3.82 12.38
CA ALA A 155 -10.24 5.12 12.91
C ALA A 155 -10.86 6.31 12.15
N GLY A 156 -11.57 6.05 11.05
CA GLY A 156 -12.35 7.06 10.30
C GLY A 156 -11.96 7.16 8.83
N GLY A 157 -10.75 6.73 8.47
CA GLY A 157 -10.28 6.63 7.10
C GLY A 157 -10.40 7.92 6.28
N ASP A 158 -10.95 7.78 5.08
CA ASP A 158 -11.22 8.87 4.14
C ASP A 158 -12.44 9.69 4.59
N ARG A 159 -12.28 11.01 4.76
CA ARG A 159 -13.34 11.89 5.27
C ARG A 159 -14.59 11.96 4.39
N ARG A 160 -14.53 11.58 3.10
CA ARG A 160 -15.71 11.47 2.24
C ARG A 160 -16.47 10.16 2.42
N GLY A 161 -15.89 9.17 3.10
CA GLY A 161 -16.44 7.84 3.33
C GLY A 161 -15.70 6.74 2.57
N ARG A 162 -16.43 5.68 2.20
CA ARG A 162 -15.88 4.43 1.67
C ARG A 162 -16.37 4.13 0.26
N GLN A 163 -15.52 3.57 -0.60
CA GLN A 163 -15.93 3.12 -1.94
C GLN A 163 -15.11 1.95 -2.47
N SER A 164 -13.79 2.06 -2.53
CA SER A 164 -12.94 0.98 -3.07
C SER A 164 -11.72 0.70 -2.20
N ALA A 165 -11.21 -0.53 -2.32
CA ALA A 165 -10.01 -0.98 -1.63
C ALA A 165 -9.29 -2.04 -2.47
N ALA A 166 -7.99 -2.19 -2.24
CA ALA A 166 -7.18 -3.22 -2.90
C ALA A 166 -6.04 -3.70 -2.02
N LEU A 167 -5.66 -4.95 -2.25
CA LEU A 167 -4.49 -5.62 -1.68
C LEU A 167 -3.67 -6.22 -2.82
N TYR A 168 -2.40 -5.84 -2.90
CA TYR A 168 -1.47 -6.40 -3.87
C TYR A 168 -0.18 -6.84 -3.16
N VAL A 169 0.14 -8.12 -3.23
CA VAL A 169 1.29 -8.72 -2.55
C VAL A 169 2.05 -9.63 -3.50
N VAL A 170 3.37 -9.50 -3.51
CA VAL A 170 4.30 -10.34 -4.24
C VAL A 170 5.35 -10.92 -3.30
N GLY A 171 5.82 -12.14 -3.51
CA GLY A 171 6.76 -12.75 -2.57
C GLY A 171 7.22 -14.16 -2.90
N ARG A 172 7.97 -14.75 -1.96
CA ARG A 172 8.21 -16.19 -1.94
C ARG A 172 7.04 -16.87 -1.24
N GLY A 173 6.31 -17.70 -1.98
CA GLY A 173 5.19 -18.43 -1.44
C GLY A 173 4.39 -19.11 -2.54
N GLN A 174 3.29 -19.74 -2.15
CA GLN A 174 2.29 -20.24 -3.08
C GLN A 174 1.66 -19.02 -3.77
N ALA A 175 1.97 -18.84 -5.04
CA ALA A 175 1.50 -17.71 -5.82
C ALA A 175 0.21 -18.07 -6.56
N ILE A 176 -0.59 -17.05 -6.87
CA ILE A 176 -1.75 -17.16 -7.74
C ILE A 176 -1.25 -17.44 -9.16
N GLY A 177 -1.60 -18.62 -9.67
CA GLY A 177 -1.25 -19.07 -11.02
C GLY A 177 0.17 -19.62 -11.13
N HIS A 178 0.35 -20.53 -12.08
CA HIS A 178 1.62 -21.21 -12.31
C HIS A 178 2.72 -20.24 -12.77
N GLY A 179 3.88 -20.26 -12.10
CA GLY A 179 5.03 -19.43 -12.45
C GLY A 179 4.96 -17.96 -12.00
N SER A 180 3.94 -17.59 -11.24
CA SER A 180 3.74 -16.24 -10.72
C SER A 180 4.55 -15.96 -9.44
N ARG A 181 4.68 -14.67 -9.11
CA ARG A 181 5.14 -14.18 -7.79
C ARG A 181 4.07 -13.45 -7.01
N VAL A 182 2.87 -13.32 -7.56
CA VAL A 182 1.73 -12.65 -6.93
C VAL A 182 1.12 -13.58 -5.90
N LEU A 183 1.22 -13.21 -4.63
CA LEU A 183 0.61 -13.93 -3.51
C LEU A 183 -0.85 -13.49 -3.31
N ALA A 184 -1.16 -12.22 -3.57
CA ALA A 184 -2.51 -11.67 -3.55
C ALA A 184 -2.64 -10.52 -4.57
N ASP A 185 -3.70 -10.52 -5.38
CA ASP A 185 -4.18 -9.35 -6.15
C ASP A 185 -5.70 -9.33 -6.01
N LEU A 186 -6.17 -8.66 -4.95
CA LEU A 186 -7.56 -8.59 -4.58
C LEU A 186 -8.04 -7.15 -4.70
N ARG A 187 -9.21 -6.96 -5.33
CA ARG A 187 -9.76 -5.64 -5.61
C ARG A 187 -11.25 -5.62 -5.33
N VAL A 188 -11.66 -4.58 -4.63
CA VAL A 188 -13.07 -4.21 -4.45
C VAL A 188 -13.22 -2.82 -5.05
N ASP A 189 -13.72 -2.76 -6.28
CA ASP A 189 -13.72 -1.52 -7.06
C ASP A 189 -14.87 -0.57 -6.67
N ASP A 190 -15.96 -1.10 -6.09
CA ASP A 190 -17.09 -0.34 -5.53
C ASP A 190 -17.84 -1.20 -4.49
N ALA A 191 -17.86 -0.76 -3.24
CA ALA A 191 -18.65 -1.35 -2.17
C ALA A 191 -18.89 -0.33 -1.03
N PRO A 192 -19.99 -0.47 -0.26
CA PRO A 192 -20.21 0.35 0.95
C PRO A 192 -19.15 0.12 2.05
N ARG A 193 -18.62 -1.10 2.14
CA ARG A 193 -17.57 -1.52 3.09
C ARG A 193 -16.48 -2.29 2.35
N PRO A 194 -15.60 -1.60 1.61
CA PRO A 194 -14.66 -2.26 0.70
C PRO A 194 -13.54 -2.99 1.45
N VAL A 195 -13.16 -2.55 2.65
CA VAL A 195 -12.14 -3.23 3.48
C VAL A 195 -12.66 -4.57 4.01
N ASP A 196 -13.89 -4.62 4.54
CA ASP A 196 -14.54 -5.88 4.93
C ASP A 196 -14.64 -6.87 3.76
N GLU A 197 -15.02 -6.38 2.58
CA GLU A 197 -15.09 -7.21 1.38
C GLU A 197 -13.71 -7.73 0.96
N LEU A 198 -12.67 -6.92 1.13
CA LEU A 198 -11.28 -7.34 0.86
C LEU A 198 -10.82 -8.43 1.84
N GLN A 199 -11.17 -8.32 3.13
CA GLN A 199 -10.93 -9.37 4.13
C GLN A 199 -11.68 -10.67 3.78
N ARG A 200 -12.94 -10.57 3.33
CA ARG A 200 -13.73 -11.73 2.87
C ARG A 200 -13.07 -12.40 1.66
N LEU A 201 -12.62 -11.62 0.67
CA LEU A 201 -11.92 -12.14 -0.50
C LEU A 201 -10.59 -12.81 -0.13
N PHE A 202 -9.85 -12.23 0.81
CA PHE A 202 -8.60 -12.80 1.31
C PHE A 202 -8.83 -14.15 2.00
N LYS A 203 -9.88 -14.27 2.83
CA LYS A 203 -10.24 -15.56 3.42
C LYS A 203 -10.49 -16.63 2.35
N ILE A 204 -11.25 -16.28 1.30
CA ILE A 204 -11.53 -17.23 0.20
C ILE A 204 -10.23 -17.65 -0.50
N LEU A 205 -9.33 -16.69 -0.76
CA LEU A 205 -8.02 -16.98 -1.36
C LEU A 205 -7.19 -17.92 -0.47
N SER A 206 -7.10 -17.64 0.83
CA SER A 206 -6.36 -18.48 1.78
C SER A 206 -6.92 -19.90 1.86
N ASP A 207 -8.26 -20.05 1.96
CA ASP A 207 -8.92 -21.36 1.99
C ASP A 207 -8.61 -22.17 0.70
N GLN A 208 -8.52 -21.51 -0.47
CA GLN A 208 -8.19 -22.17 -1.75
C GLN A 208 -6.72 -22.61 -1.82
N MET A 209 -5.82 -21.84 -1.21
CA MET A 209 -4.39 -22.11 -1.17
C MET A 209 -4.08 -23.31 -0.26
N GLU A 210 -4.73 -23.40 0.90
CA GLU A 210 -4.60 -24.55 1.81
C GLU A 210 -5.12 -25.86 1.22
N ALA A 211 -6.10 -25.79 0.30
CA ALA A 211 -6.69 -26.95 -0.34
C ALA A 211 -5.88 -27.50 -1.54
N SER A 212 -4.83 -26.80 -1.97
CA SER A 212 -4.06 -27.09 -3.20
C SER A 212 -2.67 -27.67 -2.91
#